data_AF-A0A2E9M1W4-F1
#
_entry.id   AF-A0A2E9M1W4-F1
#
_cell.length_a   1.000
_cell.length_b   1.000
_cell.length_c   1.000
_cell.angle_alpha   90.00
_cell.angle_beta   90.00
_cell.angle_gamma   90.00
#
_symmetry.space_group_name_H-M   'P 1'
#
loop_
_entity.id
_entity.type
_entity.pdbx_description
1 polymer ?
#
loop_
_entity_poly.entity_id
_entity_poly.type
_entity_poly.pdbx_seq_one_letter_code
_entity_poly.pdbx_strand_id
1 'polypeptide(L)'
;MENGSKSILFAQVMQGKPRMEINEDGLLEVLGKSKKNRKVFLGDVAKSVLHSLGSHETPKFTDEPNWDEQRWELECKSNDLKIKIHSGHYWGFGLFSRCFYNKIEIYGPLSARSRCVHDIVSTLGRNPWEAVMVKSFERVTGLNMVEHLENWNTLIKHAKNEMNEQILRLEDKVRKLRGVNEDAVELLQSADLSLEEARTALSDRNAPAVERALSRASNSIIQADPKTELVTTDILLDED
;
A
#
# COMPACT_ATOMS: atom_id res chain seq x y z
N MET A 1 18.83 -14.02 8.32
CA MET A 1 18.52 -13.23 7.10
C MET A 1 17.44 -13.99 6.34
N GLU A 2 16.18 -13.77 6.68
CA GLU A 2 15.07 -14.45 6.01
C GLU A 2 15.03 -14.04 4.54
N ASN A 3 15.01 -15.03 3.66
CA ASN A 3 14.88 -14.86 2.23
C ASN A 3 13.43 -14.45 1.94
N GLY A 4 13.09 -13.18 2.21
CA GLY A 4 11.73 -12.65 2.14
C GLY A 4 11.15 -12.83 0.74
N SER A 5 10.01 -13.51 0.66
CA SER A 5 9.24 -13.72 -0.57
C SER A 5 9.05 -12.41 -1.37
N LYS A 6 9.17 -12.48 -2.71
CA LYS A 6 9.04 -11.32 -3.61
C LYS A 6 7.76 -11.37 -4.45
N SER A 7 7.18 -10.21 -4.75
CA SER A 7 6.14 -10.03 -5.79
C SER A 7 6.73 -9.25 -6.94
N ILE A 8 6.40 -9.64 -8.18
CA ILE A 8 6.74 -8.86 -9.38
C ILE A 8 5.44 -8.49 -10.07
N LEU A 9 5.24 -7.18 -10.27
CA LEU A 9 4.06 -6.62 -10.89
C LEU A 9 4.48 -5.70 -12.02
N PHE A 10 3.64 -5.60 -13.04
CA PHE A 10 3.83 -4.67 -14.15
C PHE A 10 2.63 -3.74 -14.26
N ALA A 11 2.90 -2.47 -14.57
CA ALA A 11 1.88 -1.47 -14.75
C ALA A 11 2.25 -0.51 -15.89
N GLN A 12 1.26 -0.13 -16.71
CA GLN A 12 1.46 0.93 -17.69
C GLN A 12 1.46 2.30 -16.99
N VAL A 13 2.41 3.17 -17.35
CA VAL A 13 2.41 4.58 -16.96
C VAL A 13 1.38 5.32 -17.84
N MET A 14 0.40 5.99 -17.23
CA MET A 14 -0.61 6.73 -17.99
C MET A 14 -0.28 8.22 -18.02
N GLN A 15 0.31 8.75 -16.96
CA GLN A 15 0.75 10.14 -16.87
C GLN A 15 2.21 10.17 -16.46
N GLY A 16 3.05 10.97 -17.14
CA GLY A 16 4.48 11.12 -16.79
C GLY A 16 4.72 11.99 -15.56
N LYS A 17 3.70 12.73 -15.09
CA LYS A 17 3.79 13.52 -13.85
C LYS A 17 3.76 12.58 -12.63
N PRO A 18 4.43 12.92 -11.52
CA PRO A 18 5.11 14.19 -11.27
C PRO A 18 6.49 14.24 -11.91
N ARG A 19 6.91 15.45 -12.28
CA ARG A 19 8.32 15.72 -12.59
C ARG A 19 9.03 16.04 -11.29
N MET A 20 10.17 15.42 -11.07
CA MET A 20 10.97 15.50 -9.85
C MET A 20 12.44 15.78 -10.24
N GLU A 21 13.29 15.89 -9.22
CA GLU A 21 14.72 16.10 -9.38
C GLU A 21 15.51 15.00 -8.68
N ILE A 22 16.73 14.79 -9.16
CA ILE A 22 17.73 13.91 -8.56
C ILE A 22 18.85 14.80 -8.04
N ASN A 23 19.16 14.66 -6.76
CA ASN A 23 20.25 15.40 -6.13
C ASN A 23 21.62 14.76 -6.45
N GLU A 24 22.70 15.36 -5.94
CA GLU A 24 24.07 14.88 -6.20
C GLU A 24 24.35 13.47 -5.64
N ASP A 25 23.59 13.03 -4.63
CA ASP A 25 23.69 11.70 -4.01
C ASP A 25 22.83 10.63 -4.71
N GLY A 26 22.12 10.99 -5.79
CA GLY A 26 21.20 10.09 -6.50
C GLY A 26 19.85 9.90 -5.79
N LEU A 27 19.47 10.79 -4.87
CA LEU A 27 18.20 10.73 -4.14
C LEU A 27 17.12 11.56 -4.83
N LEU A 28 15.87 11.07 -4.73
CA LEU A 28 14.68 11.76 -5.23
C LEU A 28 14.37 13.00 -4.40
N GLU A 29 14.23 14.15 -5.07
CA GLU A 29 13.86 15.43 -4.47
C GLU A 29 12.72 16.12 -5.22
N VAL A 30 12.06 17.04 -4.52
CA VAL A 30 11.07 17.96 -5.09
C VAL A 30 11.78 19.01 -5.95
N LEU A 31 11.15 19.38 -7.06
CA LEU A 31 11.65 20.42 -7.98
C LEU A 31 12.04 21.72 -7.25
N GLY A 32 13.21 22.26 -7.59
CA GLY A 32 13.68 23.58 -7.16
C GLY A 32 14.40 23.61 -5.82
N LYS A 33 14.69 22.45 -5.22
CA LYS A 33 15.32 22.37 -3.89
C LYS A 33 16.85 22.45 -3.93
N SER A 34 17.50 22.06 -5.03
CA SER A 34 18.97 22.06 -5.16
C SER A 34 19.46 22.71 -6.46
N LYS A 35 20.72 23.17 -6.46
CA LYS A 35 21.34 24.00 -7.52
C LYS A 35 21.87 23.20 -8.72
N LYS A 36 22.06 21.89 -8.60
CA LYS A 36 22.56 20.99 -9.66
C LYS A 36 21.72 19.71 -9.70
N ASN A 37 20.62 19.75 -10.45
CA ASN A 37 19.65 18.68 -10.43
C ASN A 37 19.39 18.12 -11.82
N ARG A 38 19.38 16.79 -11.93
CA ARG A 38 18.89 16.08 -13.12
C ARG A 38 17.38 15.90 -12.98
N LYS A 39 16.64 16.13 -14.07
CA LYS A 39 15.18 16.06 -14.06
C LYS A 39 14.73 14.63 -14.36
N VAL A 40 13.66 14.21 -13.71
CA VAL A 40 13.09 12.88 -13.88
C VAL A 40 11.57 12.95 -13.91
N PHE A 41 10.95 12.18 -14.80
CA PHE A 41 9.51 11.95 -14.79
C PHE A 41 9.21 10.64 -14.08
N LEU A 42 8.65 10.75 -12.88
CA LEU A 42 8.35 9.59 -12.03
C LEU A 42 7.10 8.85 -12.54
N GLY A 43 6.13 9.58 -13.06
CA GLY A 43 4.86 9.02 -13.52
C GLY A 43 3.88 8.65 -12.40
N ASP A 44 2.64 8.37 -12.81
CA ASP A 44 1.51 8.09 -11.91
C ASP A 44 1.67 6.80 -11.12
N VAL A 45 2.25 5.77 -11.75
CA VAL A 45 2.48 4.47 -11.10
C VAL A 45 3.48 4.60 -9.97
N ALA A 46 4.70 5.06 -10.23
CA ALA A 46 5.72 5.14 -9.19
C ALA A 46 5.37 6.16 -8.10
N LYS A 47 4.69 7.27 -8.45
CA LYS A 47 4.09 8.16 -7.44
C LYS A 47 3.13 7.40 -6.51
N SER A 48 2.25 6.57 -7.07
CA SER A 48 1.29 5.79 -6.29
C SER A 48 2.00 4.76 -5.41
N VAL A 49 3.03 4.08 -5.93
CA VAL A 49 3.85 3.14 -5.16
C VAL A 49 4.52 3.81 -3.96
N LEU A 50 5.16 4.97 -4.15
CA LEU A 50 5.78 5.71 -3.05
C LEU A 50 4.74 6.18 -2.02
N HIS A 51 3.57 6.65 -2.47
CA HIS A 51 2.49 7.03 -1.57
C HIS A 51 2.00 5.85 -0.71
N SER A 52 1.85 4.67 -1.31
CA SER A 52 1.39 3.46 -0.63
C SER A 52 2.42 2.84 0.33
N LEU A 53 3.68 3.27 0.29
CA LEU A 53 4.69 2.87 1.28
C LEU A 53 4.56 3.65 2.61
N GLY A 54 3.77 4.73 2.65
CA GLY A 54 3.63 5.57 3.82
C GLY A 54 4.94 6.26 4.20
N SER A 55 5.38 6.10 5.46
CA SER A 55 6.67 6.64 5.91
C SER A 55 7.80 5.78 5.37
N HIS A 56 8.63 6.33 4.50
CA HIS A 56 9.70 5.60 3.82
C HIS A 56 11.00 6.41 3.79
N GLU A 57 12.12 5.71 3.62
CA GLU A 57 13.42 6.36 3.35
C GLU A 57 13.34 7.17 2.04
N THR A 58 14.21 8.16 1.87
CA THR A 58 14.26 8.91 0.62
C THR A 58 14.59 7.96 -0.54
N PRO A 59 13.76 7.87 -1.59
CA PRO A 59 14.00 6.95 -2.70
C PRO A 59 15.32 7.28 -3.40
N LYS A 60 16.08 6.23 -3.74
CA LYS A 60 17.39 6.35 -4.37
C LYS A 60 17.36 5.76 -5.79
N PHE A 61 17.90 6.49 -6.75
CA PHE A 61 18.07 5.99 -8.11
C PHE A 61 19.26 5.03 -8.17
N THR A 62 19.03 3.82 -8.66
CA THR A 62 20.08 2.82 -8.94
C THR A 62 20.53 2.85 -10.39
N ASP A 63 19.65 3.31 -11.29
CA ASP A 63 19.97 3.69 -12.66
C ASP A 63 19.31 5.05 -12.92
N GLU A 64 20.13 6.06 -13.16
CA GLU A 64 19.66 7.43 -13.35
C GLU A 64 19.20 7.66 -14.80
N PRO A 65 18.23 8.56 -15.02
CA PRO A 65 17.86 8.96 -16.37
C PRO A 65 19.05 9.59 -17.10
N ASN A 66 19.25 9.12 -18.34
CA ASN A 66 20.18 9.71 -19.29
C ASN A 66 19.43 10.74 -20.16
N TRP A 67 19.28 10.50 -21.47
CA TRP A 67 18.54 11.38 -22.37
C TRP A 67 17.01 11.27 -22.23
N ASP A 68 16.52 10.10 -21.81
CA ASP A 68 15.09 9.84 -21.60
C ASP A 68 14.78 9.95 -20.11
N GLU A 69 14.22 11.10 -19.71
CA GLU A 69 13.88 11.43 -18.31
C GLU A 69 12.85 10.46 -17.67
N GLN A 70 12.23 9.57 -18.44
CA GLN A 70 11.25 8.57 -17.98
C GLN A 70 11.86 7.15 -17.90
N ARG A 71 13.13 6.96 -18.27
CA ARG A 71 13.86 5.69 -18.10
C ARG A 71 14.79 5.76 -16.91
N TRP A 72 14.59 4.91 -15.93
CA TRP A 72 15.34 4.93 -14.68
C TRP A 72 15.02 3.68 -13.85
N GLU A 73 15.84 3.42 -12.84
CA GLU A 73 15.56 2.48 -11.76
C GLU A 73 15.63 3.17 -10.40
N LEU A 74 14.65 2.88 -9.56
CA LEU A 74 14.48 3.50 -8.25
C LEU A 74 14.32 2.40 -7.19
N GLU A 75 15.01 2.56 -6.06
CA GLU A 75 14.85 1.73 -4.88
C GLU A 75 14.34 2.57 -3.71
N CYS A 76 13.42 2.01 -2.94
CA CYS A 76 12.87 2.62 -1.73
C CYS A 76 12.66 1.55 -0.65
N LYS A 77 12.81 1.93 0.61
CA LYS A 77 12.59 1.05 1.76
C LYS A 77 11.65 1.71 2.77
N SER A 78 10.80 0.92 3.39
CA SER A 78 9.86 1.33 4.43
C SER A 78 9.65 0.15 5.36
N ASN A 79 10.02 0.28 6.64
CA ASN A 79 9.86 -0.76 7.67
C ASN A 79 10.24 -2.17 7.14
N ASP A 80 9.23 -3.01 6.89
CA ASP A 80 9.37 -4.41 6.48
C ASP A 80 9.34 -4.62 4.95
N LEU A 81 9.21 -3.54 4.19
CA LEU A 81 9.13 -3.54 2.73
C LEU A 81 10.36 -2.91 2.10
N LYS A 82 10.81 -3.57 1.04
CA LYS A 82 11.76 -3.00 0.08
C LYS A 82 11.12 -3.06 -1.30
N ILE A 83 11.13 -1.93 -2.02
CA ILE A 83 10.59 -1.84 -3.37
C ILE A 83 11.67 -1.42 -4.35
N LYS A 84 11.70 -2.09 -5.49
CA LYS A 84 12.43 -1.64 -6.69
C LYS A 84 11.45 -1.36 -7.80
N ILE A 85 11.62 -0.23 -8.46
CA ILE A 85 10.81 0.18 -9.60
C ILE A 85 11.74 0.42 -10.77
N HIS A 86 11.53 -0.33 -11.85
CA HIS A 86 12.19 -0.10 -13.13
C HIS A 86 11.20 0.57 -14.08
N SER A 87 11.58 1.69 -14.67
CA SER A 87 10.80 2.41 -15.68
C SER A 87 11.47 2.29 -17.05
N GLY A 88 10.72 1.78 -18.02
CA GLY A 88 11.19 1.58 -19.39
C GLY A 88 10.08 1.84 -20.40
N HIS A 89 10.44 2.16 -21.65
CA HIS A 89 9.46 2.16 -22.73
C HIS A 89 9.23 0.74 -23.24
N TYR A 90 8.03 0.46 -23.74
CA TYR A 90 7.69 -0.83 -24.34
C TYR A 90 7.10 -0.71 -25.76
N TRP A 91 6.78 0.50 -26.21
CA TRP A 91 6.37 0.78 -27.59
C TRP A 91 6.57 2.25 -27.95
N GLY A 92 6.35 2.60 -29.23
CA GLY A 92 6.26 3.99 -29.69
C GLY A 92 7.50 4.85 -29.42
N PHE A 93 8.66 4.23 -29.22
CA PHE A 93 9.95 4.88 -28.94
C PHE A 93 9.93 5.87 -27.76
N GLY A 94 8.99 5.73 -26.82
CA GLY A 94 8.91 6.61 -25.65
C GLY A 94 8.36 8.02 -25.94
N LEU A 95 7.67 8.23 -27.07
CA LEU A 95 7.18 9.57 -27.45
C LEU A 95 6.04 10.11 -26.56
N PHE A 96 5.36 9.24 -25.80
CA PHE A 96 4.26 9.62 -24.90
C PHE A 96 4.38 8.86 -23.57
N SER A 97 3.80 9.38 -22.47
CA SER A 97 3.81 8.68 -21.17
C SER A 97 3.25 7.26 -21.24
N ARG A 98 2.21 7.05 -22.08
CA ARG A 98 1.59 5.73 -22.32
C ARG A 98 2.52 4.73 -23.00
N CYS A 99 3.66 5.16 -23.52
CA CYS A 99 4.70 4.29 -24.08
C CYS A 99 5.55 3.60 -23.02
N PHE A 100 5.39 3.98 -21.75
CA PHE A 100 6.19 3.49 -20.64
C PHE A 100 5.44 2.51 -19.76
N TYR A 101 6.20 1.63 -19.13
CA TYR A 101 5.75 0.72 -18.10
C TYR A 101 6.67 0.80 -16.89
N ASN A 102 6.13 0.40 -15.75
CA ASN A 102 6.90 0.19 -14.54
C ASN A 102 6.83 -1.29 -14.17
N LYS A 103 8.00 -1.90 -13.96
CA LYS A 103 8.14 -3.17 -13.27
C LYS A 103 8.37 -2.87 -11.79
N ILE A 104 7.49 -3.38 -10.94
CA ILE A 104 7.48 -3.15 -9.51
C ILE A 104 7.83 -4.47 -8.82
N GLU A 105 8.96 -4.49 -8.14
CA GLU A 105 9.39 -5.62 -7.33
C GLU A 105 9.25 -5.26 -5.86
N ILE A 106 8.39 -6.00 -5.14
CA ILE A 106 8.09 -5.76 -3.73
C ILE A 106 8.61 -6.94 -2.91
N TYR A 107 9.49 -6.66 -1.97
CA TYR A 107 10.13 -7.62 -1.08
C TYR A 107 9.61 -7.42 0.34
N GLY A 108 9.27 -8.52 1.01
CA GLY A 108 8.81 -8.50 2.40
C GLY A 108 7.71 -9.52 2.69
N PRO A 109 7.10 -9.47 3.89
CA PRO A 109 6.00 -10.34 4.29
C PRO A 109 4.80 -10.26 3.33
N LEU A 110 4.11 -11.38 3.09
CA LEU A 110 2.97 -11.42 2.16
C LEU A 110 1.86 -10.43 2.56
N SER A 111 1.55 -10.30 3.85
CA SER A 111 0.57 -9.33 4.37
C SER A 111 0.95 -7.89 3.98
N ALA A 112 2.16 -7.45 4.32
CA ALA A 112 2.66 -6.12 3.99
C ALA A 112 2.69 -5.84 2.48
N ARG A 113 3.14 -6.82 1.66
CA ARG A 113 3.14 -6.70 0.20
C ARG A 113 1.72 -6.57 -0.35
N SER A 114 0.80 -7.40 0.14
CA SER A 114 -0.59 -7.41 -0.29
C SER A 114 -1.29 -6.10 0.04
N ARG A 115 -1.07 -5.59 1.26
CA ARG A 115 -1.57 -4.30 1.70
C ARG A 115 -1.07 -3.15 0.82
N CYS A 116 0.25 -3.08 0.60
CA CYS A 116 0.84 -2.07 -0.28
C CYS A 116 0.23 -2.11 -1.69
N VAL A 117 0.03 -3.29 -2.26
CA VAL A 117 -0.58 -3.47 -3.60
C VAL A 117 -2.04 -3.02 -3.63
N HIS A 118 -2.81 -3.32 -2.59
CA HIS A 118 -4.19 -2.83 -2.47
C HIS A 118 -4.23 -1.30 -2.48
N ASP A 119 -3.33 -0.66 -1.75
CA ASP A 119 -3.25 0.80 -1.65
C ASP A 119 -2.77 1.45 -2.96
N ILE A 120 -1.88 0.80 -3.70
CA ILE A 120 -1.44 1.25 -5.04
C ILE A 120 -2.64 1.33 -5.97
N VAL A 121 -3.46 0.28 -6.03
CA VAL A 121 -4.65 0.22 -6.91
C VAL A 121 -5.68 1.26 -6.48
N SER A 122 -5.90 1.43 -5.18
CA SER A 122 -6.80 2.46 -4.66
C SER A 122 -6.32 3.87 -5.05
N THR A 123 -5.02 4.14 -4.91
CA THR A 123 -4.41 5.45 -5.22
C THR A 123 -4.45 5.76 -6.71
N LEU A 124 -4.25 4.74 -7.57
CA LEU A 124 -4.32 4.89 -9.02
C LEU A 124 -5.74 5.13 -9.53
N GLY A 125 -6.77 4.59 -8.86
CA GLY A 125 -8.17 4.70 -9.29
C GLY A 125 -8.48 3.98 -10.61
N ARG A 126 -7.58 3.10 -11.08
CA ARG A 126 -7.69 2.33 -12.33
C ARG A 126 -6.99 0.98 -12.19
N ASN A 127 -7.18 0.11 -13.16
CA ASN A 127 -6.50 -1.18 -13.24
C ASN A 127 -5.07 -0.98 -13.82
N PRO A 128 -3.99 -1.19 -13.04
CA PRO A 128 -2.62 -0.96 -13.51
C PRO A 128 -2.16 -1.93 -14.61
N TRP A 129 -2.72 -3.14 -14.64
CA TRP A 129 -2.38 -4.20 -15.60
C TRP A 129 -2.98 -3.98 -17.00
N GLU A 130 -3.91 -3.04 -17.19
CA GLU A 130 -4.56 -2.79 -18.48
C GLU A 130 -3.69 -1.89 -19.37
N ALA A 131 -2.87 -2.52 -20.21
CA ALA A 131 -1.99 -1.80 -21.15
C ALA A 131 -2.70 -1.41 -22.46
N VAL A 132 -2.45 -0.20 -22.96
CA VAL A 132 -3.00 0.27 -24.27
C VAL A 132 -2.53 -0.60 -25.43
N MET A 133 -1.23 -0.91 -25.51
CA MET A 133 -0.64 -1.74 -26.55
C MET A 133 -0.30 -3.15 -26.05
N VAL A 134 -1.33 -3.99 -25.88
CA VAL A 134 -1.24 -5.32 -25.25
C VAL A 134 -0.09 -6.17 -25.80
N LYS A 135 -0.02 -6.41 -27.12
CA LYS A 135 1.01 -7.29 -27.71
C LYS A 135 2.45 -6.86 -27.41
N SER A 136 2.71 -5.55 -27.36
CA SER A 136 4.05 -5.05 -27.02
C SER A 136 4.32 -5.15 -25.52
N PHE A 137 3.29 -4.98 -24.70
CA PHE A 137 3.37 -5.14 -23.25
C PHE A 137 3.66 -6.60 -22.88
N GLU A 138 2.94 -7.55 -23.48
CA GLU A 138 3.19 -8.97 -23.28
C GLU A 138 4.59 -9.38 -23.74
N ARG A 139 5.07 -8.82 -24.86
CA ARG A 139 6.44 -9.06 -25.35
C ARG A 139 7.50 -8.59 -24.36
N VAL A 140 7.39 -7.38 -23.80
CA VAL A 140 8.42 -6.83 -22.91
C VAL A 140 8.39 -7.48 -21.52
N THR A 141 7.20 -7.86 -21.06
CA THR A 141 7.01 -8.44 -19.72
C THR A 141 7.19 -9.96 -19.71
N GLY A 142 7.02 -10.61 -20.85
CA GLY A 142 7.01 -12.07 -20.97
C GLY A 142 5.75 -12.73 -20.39
N LEU A 143 4.73 -11.95 -20.05
CA LEU A 143 3.49 -12.39 -19.42
C LEU A 143 2.30 -11.96 -20.27
N ASN A 144 1.29 -12.83 -20.37
CA ASN A 144 0.02 -12.50 -21.00
C ASN A 144 -0.89 -11.68 -20.06
N MET A 145 -1.95 -11.10 -20.60
CA MET A 145 -2.88 -10.26 -19.82
C MET A 145 -3.56 -10.98 -18.64
N VAL A 146 -3.82 -12.30 -18.75
CA VAL A 146 -4.41 -13.09 -17.67
C VAL A 146 -3.42 -13.26 -16.53
N GLU A 147 -2.15 -13.51 -16.83
CA GLU A 147 -1.07 -13.61 -15.83
C GLU A 147 -0.85 -12.29 -15.10
N HIS A 148 -0.88 -11.15 -15.82
CA HIS A 148 -0.84 -9.83 -15.19
C HIS A 148 -2.01 -9.64 -14.22
N LEU A 149 -3.23 -9.91 -14.68
CA LEU A 149 -4.43 -9.80 -13.86
C LEU A 149 -4.34 -10.68 -12.61
N GLU A 150 -3.88 -11.92 -12.76
CA GLU A 150 -3.74 -12.89 -11.66
C GLU A 150 -2.71 -12.46 -10.62
N ASN A 151 -1.53 -11.99 -11.06
CA ASN A 151 -0.47 -11.51 -10.18
C ASN A 151 -0.94 -10.35 -9.29
N TRP A 152 -1.68 -9.39 -9.87
CA TRP A 152 -2.28 -8.30 -9.10
C TRP A 152 -3.42 -8.78 -8.21
N ASN A 153 -4.38 -9.54 -8.75
CA ASN A 153 -5.57 -9.96 -8.02
C ASN A 153 -5.27 -10.87 -6.83
N THR A 154 -4.25 -11.70 -6.91
CA THR A 154 -3.86 -12.59 -5.81
C THR A 154 -3.53 -11.78 -4.56
N LEU A 155 -2.73 -10.72 -4.70
CA LEU A 155 -2.34 -9.82 -3.61
C LEU A 155 -3.52 -8.96 -3.14
N ILE A 156 -4.32 -8.43 -4.06
CA ILE A 156 -5.52 -7.63 -3.72
C ILE A 156 -6.52 -8.47 -2.92
N LYS A 157 -6.77 -9.72 -3.35
CA LYS A 157 -7.66 -10.66 -2.65
C LYS A 157 -7.11 -11.01 -1.27
N HIS A 158 -5.80 -11.28 -1.16
CA HIS A 158 -5.18 -11.54 0.13
C HIS A 158 -5.37 -10.38 1.11
N ALA A 159 -5.09 -9.13 0.70
CA ALA A 159 -5.28 -7.95 1.54
C ALA A 159 -6.74 -7.78 2.00
N LYS A 160 -7.70 -7.99 1.08
CA LYS A 160 -9.12 -7.91 1.39
C LYS A 160 -9.57 -8.98 2.38
N ASN A 161 -9.13 -10.22 2.17
CA ASN A 161 -9.45 -11.32 3.06
C ASN A 161 -8.89 -11.07 4.46
N GLU A 162 -7.65 -10.59 4.56
CA GLU A 162 -7.01 -10.28 5.84
C GLU A 162 -7.73 -9.17 6.61
N MET A 163 -8.11 -8.07 5.93
CA MET A 163 -8.95 -7.03 6.54
C MET A 163 -10.32 -7.56 6.97
N ASN A 164 -10.96 -8.39 6.15
CA ASN A 164 -12.25 -8.98 6.48
C ASN A 164 -12.14 -9.95 7.67
N GLU A 165 -11.07 -10.72 7.77
CA GLU A 165 -10.80 -11.56 8.93
C GLU A 165 -10.62 -10.74 10.21
N GLN A 166 -9.95 -9.59 10.14
CA GLN A 166 -9.82 -8.68 11.29
C GLN A 166 -11.19 -8.14 11.74
N ILE A 167 -12.04 -7.73 10.79
CA ILE A 167 -13.43 -7.32 11.09
C ILE A 167 -14.17 -8.44 11.81
N LEU A 168 -14.19 -9.66 11.23
CA LEU A 168 -14.89 -10.81 11.81
C LEU A 168 -14.36 -11.18 13.22
N ARG A 169 -13.04 -11.06 13.44
CA ARG A 169 -12.44 -11.32 14.77
C ARG A 169 -12.92 -10.30 15.81
N LEU A 170 -13.03 -9.03 15.47
CA LEU A 170 -13.52 -8.02 16.41
C LEU A 170 -15.03 -8.14 16.65
N GLU A 171 -15.81 -8.49 15.63
CA GLU A 171 -17.25 -8.79 15.79
C GLU A 171 -17.49 -9.97 16.74
N ASP A 172 -16.71 -11.04 16.61
CA ASP A 172 -16.79 -12.18 17.53
C ASP A 172 -16.46 -11.76 18.99
N LYS A 173 -15.50 -10.85 19.18
CA LYS A 173 -15.21 -10.28 20.51
C LYS A 173 -16.38 -9.46 21.05
N VAL A 174 -16.97 -8.57 20.24
CA VAL A 174 -18.17 -7.80 20.65
C VAL A 174 -19.29 -8.75 21.06
N ARG A 175 -19.56 -9.78 20.25
CA ARG A 175 -20.61 -10.76 20.54
C ARG A 175 -20.38 -11.49 21.88
N LYS A 176 -19.13 -11.82 22.21
CA LYS A 176 -18.77 -12.51 23.45
C LYS A 176 -18.90 -11.62 24.70
N LEU A 177 -18.72 -10.32 24.57
CA LEU A 177 -18.83 -9.37 25.68
C LEU A 177 -20.28 -8.94 25.95
N ARG A 178 -21.20 -9.13 25.00
CA ARG A 178 -22.62 -8.82 25.20
C ARG A 178 -23.21 -9.65 26.33
N GLY A 179 -23.84 -8.97 27.29
CA GLY A 179 -24.46 -9.60 28.47
C GLY A 179 -23.47 -9.99 29.58
N VAL A 180 -22.18 -9.64 29.44
CA VAL A 180 -21.17 -9.84 30.49
C VAL A 180 -21.12 -8.65 31.45
N ASN A 181 -21.31 -7.43 30.93
CA ASN A 181 -21.36 -6.19 31.72
C ASN A 181 -22.49 -5.28 31.19
N GLU A 182 -23.42 -4.88 32.05
CA GLU A 182 -24.54 -3.98 31.70
C GLU A 182 -24.06 -2.55 31.41
N ASP A 183 -22.96 -2.12 32.04
CA ASP A 183 -22.38 -0.78 31.84
C ASP A 183 -21.59 -0.68 30.52
N ALA A 184 -21.25 -1.82 29.92
CA ALA A 184 -20.51 -1.88 28.65
C ALA A 184 -21.38 -1.71 27.39
N VAL A 185 -22.71 -1.59 27.53
CA VAL A 185 -23.65 -1.59 26.39
C VAL A 185 -23.35 -0.46 25.39
N GLU A 186 -23.08 0.75 25.87
CA GLU A 186 -22.77 1.90 25.00
C GLU A 186 -21.43 1.73 24.26
N LEU A 187 -20.41 1.19 24.95
CA LEU A 187 -19.10 0.90 24.36
C LEU A 187 -19.20 -0.17 23.28
N LEU A 188 -19.99 -1.23 23.51
CA LEU A 188 -20.22 -2.27 22.51
C LEU A 188 -21.02 -1.75 21.30
N GLN A 189 -22.00 -0.86 21.49
CA GLN A 189 -22.69 -0.19 20.38
C GLN A 189 -21.74 0.70 19.56
N SER A 190 -20.83 1.42 20.22
CA SER A 190 -19.79 2.22 19.56
C SER A 190 -18.83 1.34 18.74
N ALA A 191 -18.48 0.15 19.26
CA ALA A 191 -17.69 -0.83 18.54
C ALA A 191 -18.42 -1.35 17.29
N ASP A 192 -19.70 -1.70 17.41
CA ASP A 192 -20.52 -2.14 16.26
C ASP A 192 -20.60 -1.09 15.16
N LEU A 193 -20.85 0.17 15.51
CA LEU A 193 -20.88 1.27 14.54
C LEU A 193 -19.54 1.40 13.80
N SER A 194 -18.43 1.30 14.54
CA SER A 194 -17.09 1.34 13.96
C SER A 194 -16.81 0.13 13.04
N LEU A 195 -17.36 -1.05 13.35
CA LEU A 195 -17.22 -2.24 12.50
C LEU A 195 -18.04 -2.12 11.20
N GLU A 196 -19.23 -1.54 11.26
CA GLU A 196 -20.03 -1.22 10.06
C GLU A 196 -19.32 -0.19 9.15
N GLU A 197 -18.70 0.83 9.74
CA GLU A 197 -17.84 1.77 9.01
C GLU A 197 -16.65 1.05 8.35
N ALA A 198 -16.03 0.09 9.04
CA ALA A 198 -14.94 -0.72 8.48
C ALA A 198 -15.40 -1.56 7.28
N ARG A 199 -16.60 -2.16 7.34
CA ARG A 199 -17.20 -2.91 6.22
C ARG A 199 -17.46 -2.04 5.00
N THR A 200 -18.04 -0.86 5.23
CA THR A 200 -18.30 0.13 4.18
C THR A 200 -17.00 0.56 3.52
N ALA A 201 -16.00 0.92 4.32
CA ALA A 201 -14.68 1.32 3.82
C ALA A 201 -13.97 0.20 3.02
N LEU A 202 -14.13 -1.06 3.43
CA LEU A 202 -13.54 -2.21 2.72
C LEU A 202 -14.19 -2.39 1.33
N SER A 203 -15.50 -2.18 1.23
CA SER A 203 -16.22 -2.18 -0.06
C SER A 203 -15.70 -1.07 -0.99
N ASP A 204 -15.45 0.11 -0.42
CA ASP A 204 -14.94 1.29 -1.15
C ASP A 204 -13.43 1.23 -1.45
N ARG A 205 -12.76 0.12 -1.13
CA ARG A 205 -11.30 -0.06 -1.27
C ARG A 205 -10.48 0.96 -0.48
N ASN A 206 -11.05 1.56 0.56
CA ASN A 206 -10.39 2.55 1.40
C ASN A 206 -9.73 1.88 2.60
N ALA A 207 -8.60 1.25 2.33
CA ALA A 207 -7.83 0.50 3.29
C ALA A 207 -7.43 1.32 4.55
N PRO A 208 -7.00 2.59 4.45
CA PRO A 208 -6.74 3.43 5.62
C PRO A 208 -7.98 3.73 6.47
N ALA A 209 -9.17 3.83 5.86
CA ALA A 209 -10.41 4.00 6.61
C ALA A 209 -10.81 2.72 7.36
N VAL A 210 -10.57 1.54 6.78
CA VAL A 210 -10.76 0.25 7.47
C VAL A 210 -9.92 0.19 8.74
N GLU A 211 -8.62 0.50 8.66
CA GLU A 211 -7.73 0.45 9.83
C GLU A 211 -8.11 1.45 10.92
N ARG A 212 -8.50 2.67 10.54
CA ARG A 212 -8.99 3.69 11.49
C ARG A 212 -10.28 3.25 12.19
N ALA A 213 -11.18 2.60 11.46
CA ALA A 213 -12.42 2.07 12.01
C ALA A 213 -12.17 0.86 12.93
N LEU A 214 -11.31 -0.08 12.53
CA LEU A 214 -10.89 -1.22 13.35
C LEU A 214 -10.16 -0.78 14.64
N SER A 215 -9.32 0.26 14.57
CA SER A 215 -8.64 0.81 15.75
C SER A 215 -9.63 1.38 16.77
N ARG A 216 -10.65 2.11 16.30
CA ARG A 216 -11.75 2.60 17.16
C ARG A 216 -12.55 1.46 17.76
N ALA A 217 -12.98 0.49 16.94
CA ALA A 217 -13.70 -0.69 17.41
C ALA A 217 -12.89 -1.46 18.48
N SER A 218 -11.60 -1.68 18.23
CA SER A 218 -10.72 -2.36 19.17
C SER A 218 -10.59 -1.61 20.49
N ASN A 219 -10.49 -0.27 20.47
CA ASN A 219 -10.42 0.53 21.69
C ASN A 219 -11.71 0.42 22.51
N SER A 220 -12.88 0.53 21.87
CA SER A 220 -14.17 0.37 22.54
C SER A 220 -14.35 -1.04 23.13
N ILE A 221 -13.89 -2.08 22.43
CA ILE A 221 -13.91 -3.47 22.93
C ILE A 221 -13.01 -3.63 24.16
N ILE A 222 -11.81 -3.05 24.15
CA ILE A 222 -10.87 -3.12 25.28
C ILE A 222 -11.46 -2.46 26.53
N GLN A 223 -12.08 -1.28 26.37
CA GLN A 223 -12.73 -0.56 27.48
C GLN A 223 -13.97 -1.30 27.99
N ALA A 224 -14.67 -2.04 27.13
CA ALA A 224 -15.82 -2.84 27.49
C ALA A 224 -15.47 -4.16 28.21
N ASP A 225 -14.21 -4.60 28.18
CA ASP A 225 -13.77 -5.84 28.81
C ASP A 225 -13.58 -5.64 30.33
N PRO A 226 -14.34 -6.34 31.21
CA PRO A 226 -14.23 -6.20 32.66
C PRO A 226 -12.84 -6.52 33.21
N LYS A 227 -12.05 -7.33 32.50
CA LYS A 227 -10.69 -7.66 32.92
C LYS A 227 -9.75 -6.48 32.82
N THR A 228 -10.05 -5.49 31.97
CA THR A 228 -9.25 -4.28 31.82
C THR A 228 -9.35 -3.39 33.06
N GLU A 229 -10.51 -3.35 33.72
CA GLU A 229 -10.70 -2.62 34.98
C GLU A 229 -9.94 -3.25 36.15
N LEU A 230 -9.94 -4.59 36.24
CA LEU A 230 -9.22 -5.32 37.29
C LEU A 230 -7.71 -5.06 37.24
N VAL A 231 -7.10 -5.06 36.05
CA VAL A 231 -5.66 -4.75 35.89
C VAL A 231 -5.35 -3.30 36.29
N THR A 232 -6.23 -2.36 35.98
CA THR A 232 -6.02 -0.95 36.35
C THR A 232 -6.11 -0.75 37.86
N THR A 233 -6.99 -1.51 38.52
CA THR A 233 -7.18 -1.44 39.97
C THR A 233 -6.02 -2.10 40.73
N ASP A 234 -5.51 -3.23 40.23
CA ASP A 234 -4.35 -3.91 40.85
C ASP A 234 -3.06 -3.06 40.75
N ILE A 235 -2.84 -2.34 39.63
CA ILE A 235 -1.68 -1.43 39.50
C ILE A 235 -1.78 -0.25 40.49
N LEU A 236 -2.98 0.23 40.77
CA LEU A 236 -3.20 1.33 41.73
C LEU A 236 -3.07 0.87 43.19
N LEU A 237 -3.24 -0.43 43.48
CA LEU A 237 -3.13 -1.00 44.82
C LEU A 237 -1.70 -1.45 45.16
N ASP A 238 -0.82 -1.61 44.17
CA ASP A 238 0.60 -1.94 44.35
C ASP A 238 1.51 -0.70 44.52
N GLU A 239 0.96 0.51 44.48
CA GLU A 239 1.70 1.77 44.73
C GLU A 239 1.56 2.34 46.17
N ASP A 240 0.86 1.63 47.08
CA ASP A 240 0.74 1.96 48.51
C ASP A 240 1.58 1.02 49.41
#